data_AF-A0A6G4UE60-F1
#
_entry.id   AF-A0A6G4UE60-F1
#
_cell.length_a   1.000
_cell.length_b   1.000
_cell.length_c   1.000
_cell.angle_alpha   90.00
_cell.angle_beta   90.00
_cell.angle_gamma   90.00
#
_symmetry.space_group_name_H-M   'P 1'
#
loop_
_entity.id
_entity.type
_entity.pdbx_description
1 polymer ?
#
loop_
_entity_poly.entity_id
_entity_poly.type
_entity_poly.pdbx_seq_one_letter_code
_entity_poly.pdbx_strand_id
1 'polypeptide(L)'
;MDGDFARHLLPGLLVFGVGLGAGAVAGSIAALTGVPERDSGVASGINQAAFQVGGAFGVAVVTSVAVSYANGETAEQLTNGYQAGFTASAVLAAAGVAVALLVLGRGGGAARRERDGGGRRVSDPASAPARR
;
A
#
# COMPACT_ATOMS: atom_id res chain seq x y z
N MET A 1 -11.30 21.59 26.51
CA MET A 1 -11.21 20.11 26.59
C MET A 1 -10.57 19.55 25.31
N ASP A 2 -9.69 20.32 24.66
CA ASP A 2 -9.30 20.12 23.24
C ASP A 2 -7.90 19.52 23.07
N GLY A 3 -7.14 19.40 24.15
CA GLY A 3 -5.79 18.84 24.15
C GLY A 3 -5.75 17.31 24.03
N ASP A 4 -6.86 16.62 24.31
CA ASP A 4 -6.90 15.17 24.36
C ASP A 4 -7.13 14.54 22.97
N PHE A 5 -8.10 15.05 22.22
CA PHE A 5 -8.33 14.67 20.82
C PHE A 5 -7.09 14.91 19.96
N ALA A 6 -6.45 16.07 20.16
CA ALA A 6 -5.25 16.44 19.42
C ALA A 6 -4.05 15.52 19.69
N ARG A 7 -3.99 14.90 20.89
CA ARG A 7 -2.92 13.95 21.26
C ARG A 7 -3.26 12.51 20.93
N HIS A 8 -4.52 12.10 21.03
CA HIS A 8 -4.90 10.69 20.90
C HIS A 8 -5.34 10.32 19.48
N LEU A 9 -6.07 11.20 18.79
CA LEU A 9 -6.66 10.89 17.48
C LEU A 9 -5.90 11.53 16.33
N LEU A 10 -5.51 12.80 16.47
CA LEU A 10 -4.81 13.57 15.44
C LEU A 10 -3.56 12.88 14.85
N PRO A 11 -2.63 12.32 15.65
CA PRO A 11 -1.47 11.62 15.09
C PRO A 11 -1.86 10.36 14.33
N GLY A 12 -2.83 9.59 14.84
CA GLY A 12 -3.35 8.40 14.15
C GLY A 12 -4.01 8.76 12.82
N LEU A 13 -4.80 9.83 12.80
CA LEU A 13 -5.49 10.31 11.60
C LEU A 13 -4.51 10.85 10.55
N LEU A 14 -3.44 11.52 10.97
CA LEU A 14 -2.36 11.98 10.09
C LEU A 14 -1.65 10.79 9.43
N VAL A 15 -1.24 9.80 10.24
CA VAL A 15 -0.58 8.59 9.71
C VAL A 15 -1.51 7.84 8.77
N PHE A 16 -2.78 7.70 9.14
CA PHE A 16 -3.79 7.05 8.29
C PHE A 16 -3.99 7.78 6.97
N GLY A 17 -4.16 9.10 6.99
CA GLY A 17 -4.35 9.91 5.78
C GLY A 17 -3.14 9.88 4.84
N VAL A 18 -1.94 10.04 5.39
CA VAL A 18 -0.69 9.96 4.62
C VAL A 18 -0.50 8.55 4.05
N GLY A 19 -0.75 7.52 4.85
CA GLY A 19 -0.64 6.12 4.42
C GLY A 19 -1.63 5.76 3.31
N LEU A 20 -2.89 6.17 3.44
CA LEU A 20 -3.92 5.96 2.41
C LEU A 20 -3.56 6.64 1.09
N GLY A 21 -3.20 7.92 1.14
CA GLY A 21 -2.86 8.69 -0.05
C GLY A 21 -1.61 8.14 -0.76
N ALA A 22 -0.51 7.99 0.00
CA ALA A 22 0.74 7.50 -0.55
C ALA A 22 0.61 6.06 -1.07
N GLY A 23 -0.08 5.18 -0.34
CA GLY A 23 -0.29 3.79 -0.72
C GLY A 23 -1.13 3.64 -2.00
N ALA A 24 -2.23 4.39 -2.12
CA ALA A 24 -3.08 4.36 -3.30
C ALA A 24 -2.35 4.82 -4.57
N VAL A 25 -1.58 5.91 -4.47
CA VAL A 25 -0.78 6.45 -5.58
C VAL A 25 0.35 5.50 -5.95
N ALA A 26 1.15 5.05 -4.97
CA ALA A 26 2.28 4.15 -5.21
C ALA A 26 1.81 2.81 -5.79
N GLY A 27 0.71 2.26 -5.29
CA GLY A 27 0.11 1.03 -5.80
C GLY A 27 -0.36 1.17 -7.24
N SER A 28 -1.02 2.29 -7.57
CA SER A 28 -1.47 2.55 -8.95
C SER A 28 -0.30 2.70 -9.92
N ILE A 29 0.77 3.40 -9.51
CA ILE A 29 2.00 3.52 -10.32
C ILE A 29 2.61 2.12 -10.50
N ALA A 30 2.77 1.35 -9.42
CA ALA A 30 3.35 0.02 -9.49
C ALA A 30 2.56 -0.94 -10.40
N ALA A 31 1.23 -0.86 -10.40
CA ALA A 31 0.37 -1.70 -11.22
C ALA A 31 0.41 -1.34 -12.72
N LEU A 32 0.67 -0.08 -13.05
CA LEU A 32 0.61 0.43 -14.43
C LEU A 32 2.00 0.61 -15.07
N THR A 33 3.07 0.63 -14.28
CA THR A 33 4.43 0.80 -14.79
C THR A 33 4.84 -0.40 -15.66
N GLY A 34 5.25 -0.15 -16.90
CA GLY A 34 5.71 -1.18 -17.83
C GLY A 34 4.61 -1.88 -18.64
N VAL A 35 3.35 -1.42 -18.52
CA VAL A 35 2.24 -1.93 -19.35
C VAL A 35 2.28 -1.25 -20.74
N PRO A 36 2.23 -2.01 -21.85
CA PRO A 36 2.11 -1.45 -23.19
C PRO A 36 0.80 -0.66 -23.38
N GLU A 37 0.81 0.44 -24.15
CA GLU A 37 -0.38 1.31 -24.38
C GLU A 37 -1.68 0.56 -24.73
N ARG A 38 -1.56 -0.53 -25.50
CA ARG A 38 -2.67 -1.39 -25.91
C ARG A 38 -3.35 -2.14 -24.76
N ASP A 39 -2.63 -2.36 -23.67
CA ASP A 39 -3.05 -3.16 -22.52
C ASP A 39 -3.39 -2.29 -21.29
N SER A 40 -3.15 -0.97 -21.36
CA SER A 40 -3.35 -0.01 -20.26
C SER A 40 -4.79 0.03 -19.73
N GLY A 41 -5.79 -0.12 -20.61
CA GLY A 41 -7.20 -0.17 -20.20
C GLY A 41 -7.52 -1.43 -19.38
N VAL A 42 -6.95 -2.58 -19.77
CA VAL A 42 -7.12 -3.85 -19.05
C VAL A 42 -6.38 -3.81 -17.72
N ALA A 43 -5.14 -3.30 -17.69
CA ALA A 43 -4.35 -3.17 -16.47
C ALA A 43 -5.03 -2.25 -15.45
N SER A 44 -5.55 -1.10 -15.89
CA SER A 44 -6.30 -0.18 -15.03
C SER A 44 -7.58 -0.81 -14.48
N GLY A 45 -8.33 -1.54 -15.32
CA GLY A 45 -9.52 -2.28 -14.91
C GLY A 45 -9.22 -3.34 -13.85
N ILE A 46 -8.18 -4.14 -14.05
CA ILE A 46 -7.73 -5.15 -13.07
C ILE A 46 -7.28 -4.50 -11.77
N ASN A 47 -6.50 -3.42 -11.84
CA ASN A 47 -6.04 -2.68 -10.67
C ASN A 47 -7.23 -2.16 -9.85
N GLN A 48 -8.23 -1.59 -10.51
CA GLN A 48 -9.40 -1.05 -9.81
C GLN A 48 -10.30 -2.15 -9.25
N ALA A 49 -10.47 -3.27 -9.95
CA ALA A 49 -11.15 -4.44 -9.43
C ALA A 49 -10.44 -4.99 -8.19
N ALA A 50 -9.10 -5.11 -8.22
CA ALA A 50 -8.31 -5.56 -7.08
C ALA A 50 -8.47 -4.64 -5.85
N PHE A 51 -8.49 -3.32 -6.04
CA PHE A 51 -8.77 -2.36 -4.97
C PHE A 51 -10.17 -2.54 -4.38
N GLN A 52 -11.20 -2.71 -5.22
CA GLN A 52 -12.58 -2.92 -4.73
C GLN A 52 -12.72 -4.24 -3.97
N VAL A 53 -12.16 -5.33 -4.51
CA VAL A 53 -12.18 -6.65 -3.86
C VAL A 53 -11.43 -6.60 -2.53
N GLY A 54 -10.25 -5.97 -2.49
CA GLY A 54 -9.47 -5.80 -1.25
C GLY A 54 -10.21 -4.97 -0.21
N GLY A 55 -10.83 -3.86 -0.61
CA GLY A 55 -11.64 -3.02 0.28
C GLY A 55 -12.84 -3.77 0.85
N ALA A 56 -13.60 -4.46 0.01
CA ALA A 56 -14.74 -5.27 0.44
C ALA A 56 -14.31 -6.39 1.39
N PHE A 57 -13.22 -7.09 1.08
CA PHE A 57 -12.68 -8.15 1.93
C PHE A 57 -12.24 -7.62 3.31
N GLY A 58 -11.53 -6.50 3.34
CA GLY A 58 -11.11 -5.87 4.60
C GLY A 58 -12.29 -5.49 5.48
N VAL A 59 -13.30 -4.83 4.91
CA VAL A 59 -14.52 -4.47 5.62
C VAL A 59 -15.26 -5.71 6.13
N ALA A 60 -15.36 -6.77 5.32
CA ALA A 60 -16.02 -8.01 5.72
C ALA A 60 -15.34 -8.67 6.92
N VAL A 61 -14.01 -8.77 6.92
CA VAL A 61 -13.24 -9.34 8.04
C VAL A 61 -13.42 -8.49 9.30
N VAL A 62 -13.24 -7.17 9.22
CA VAL A 62 -13.36 -6.28 10.38
C VAL A 62 -14.77 -6.32 10.95
N THR A 63 -15.79 -6.31 10.08
CA THR A 63 -17.19 -6.39 10.49
C THR A 63 -17.50 -7.72 11.15
N SER A 64 -17.05 -8.83 10.56
CA SER A 64 -17.24 -10.17 11.12
C SER A 64 -16.64 -10.27 12.52
N VAL A 65 -15.43 -9.76 12.73
CA VAL A 65 -14.81 -9.73 14.07
C VAL A 65 -15.59 -8.81 15.00
N ALA A 66 -15.89 -7.57 14.60
CA ALA A 66 -16.62 -6.63 15.45
C ALA A 66 -17.97 -7.20 15.93
N VAL A 67 -18.73 -7.81 15.03
CA VAL A 67 -20.02 -8.45 15.34
C VAL A 67 -19.84 -9.68 16.21
N SER A 68 -18.80 -10.49 15.99
CA SER A 68 -18.55 -11.70 16.80
C SER A 68 -18.25 -11.40 18.27
N TYR A 69 -17.70 -10.21 18.57
CA TYR A 69 -17.37 -9.79 19.93
C TYR A 69 -18.43 -8.85 20.56
N ALA A 70 -19.31 -8.27 19.75
CA ALA A 70 -20.46 -7.49 20.20
C ALA A 70 -21.60 -8.41 20.68
N ASN A 71 -21.46 -8.97 21.89
CA ASN A 71 -22.39 -9.98 22.44
C ASN A 71 -23.65 -9.40 23.13
N GLY A 72 -24.10 -8.19 22.76
CA GLY A 72 -25.34 -7.60 23.27
C GLY A 72 -25.49 -6.10 23.00
N GLU A 73 -26.56 -5.51 23.54
CA GLU A 73 -26.95 -4.10 23.30
C GLU A 73 -26.45 -3.12 24.37
N THR A 74 -25.78 -3.61 25.43
CA THR A 74 -25.25 -2.71 26.46
C THR A 74 -24.03 -1.94 25.94
N ALA A 75 -23.83 -0.71 26.43
CA ALA A 75 -22.71 0.14 26.01
C ALA A 75 -21.34 -0.55 26.18
N GLU A 76 -21.18 -1.35 27.24
CA GLU A 76 -19.95 -2.11 27.51
C GLU A 76 -19.70 -3.23 26.48
N GLN A 77 -20.75 -3.94 26.06
CA GLN A 77 -20.66 -4.98 25.04
C GLN A 77 -20.37 -4.42 23.65
N LEU A 78 -20.91 -3.23 23.33
CA LEU A 78 -20.59 -2.51 22.10
C LEU A 78 -19.13 -2.03 22.10
N THR A 79 -18.63 -1.48 23.23
CA THR A 79 -17.22 -1.08 23.35
C THR A 79 -16.27 -2.26 23.13
N ASN A 80 -16.58 -3.45 23.66
CA ASN A 80 -15.78 -4.65 23.42
C ASN A 80 -15.74 -5.04 21.92
N GLY A 81 -16.87 -4.92 21.22
CA GLY A 81 -16.93 -5.12 19.77
C GLY A 81 -16.05 -4.13 18.99
N TYR A 82 -16.07 -2.85 19.37
CA TYR A 82 -15.19 -1.83 18.77
C TYR A 82 -13.71 -2.08 19.04
N GLN A 83 -13.33 -2.41 20.27
CA GLN A 83 -11.94 -2.74 20.61
C GLN A 83 -11.43 -3.96 19.83
N ALA A 84 -12.26 -5.00 19.70
CA ALA A 84 -11.96 -6.16 18.88
C ALA A 84 -11.81 -5.79 17.39
N GLY A 85 -12.69 -4.96 16.85
CA GLY A 85 -12.62 -4.46 15.48
C GLY A 85 -11.36 -3.62 15.20
N PHE A 86 -10.97 -2.74 16.12
CA PHE A 86 -9.72 -1.99 16.01
C PHE A 86 -8.49 -2.90 16.07
N THR A 87 -8.51 -3.90 16.94
CA THR A 87 -7.43 -4.90 17.03
C THR A 87 -7.32 -5.70 15.74
N ALA A 88 -8.44 -6.16 15.18
CA ALA A 88 -8.47 -6.84 13.88
C ALA A 88 -7.91 -5.96 12.76
N SER A 89 -8.27 -4.67 12.76
CA SER A 89 -7.76 -3.69 11.80
C SER A 89 -6.24 -3.52 11.93
N ALA A 90 -5.72 -3.45 13.15
CA ALA A 90 -4.28 -3.35 13.42
C ALA A 90 -3.52 -4.61 12.96
N VAL A 91 -4.05 -5.81 13.22
CA VAL A 91 -3.47 -7.08 12.76
C VAL A 91 -3.48 -7.16 11.23
N LEU A 92 -4.60 -6.78 10.60
CA LEU A 92 -4.72 -6.80 9.14
C LEU A 92 -3.75 -5.80 8.49
N ALA A 93 -3.59 -4.60 9.06
CA ALA A 93 -2.62 -3.62 8.61
C ALA A 93 -1.18 -4.14 8.78
N ALA A 94 -0.84 -4.74 9.91
CA ALA A 94 0.48 -5.32 10.16
C ALA A 94 0.79 -6.46 9.18
N ALA A 95 -0.18 -7.33 8.89
CA ALA A 95 -0.04 -8.38 7.88
C ALA A 95 0.18 -7.78 6.48
N GLY A 96 -0.57 -6.73 6.11
CA GLY A 96 -0.39 -6.00 4.86
C GLY A 96 1.02 -5.41 4.72
N VAL A 97 1.54 -4.78 5.79
CA VAL A 97 2.92 -4.26 5.83
C VAL A 97 3.93 -5.39 5.69
N ALA A 98 3.75 -6.51 6.39
CA ALA A 98 4.64 -7.67 6.27
C ALA A 98 4.67 -8.22 4.83
N VAL A 99 3.51 -8.38 4.20
CA VAL A 99 3.41 -8.81 2.80
C VAL A 99 4.09 -7.80 1.88
N ALA A 100 3.84 -6.50 2.06
CA ALA A 100 4.48 -5.45 1.26
C ALA A 100 6.01 -5.51 1.38
N LEU A 101 6.55 -5.63 2.60
CA LEU A 101 7.98 -5.76 2.85
C LEU A 101 8.57 -7.03 2.23
N LEU A 102 7.87 -8.16 2.32
CA LEU A 102 8.31 -9.42 1.71
C LEU A 102 8.34 -9.33 0.18
N VAL A 103 7.35 -8.69 -0.44
CA VAL A 103 7.29 -8.52 -1.90
C VAL A 103 8.35 -7.53 -2.38
N LEU A 104 8.49 -6.38 -1.70
CA LEU A 104 9.48 -5.35 -2.06
C LEU A 104 10.91 -5.82 -1.81
N GLY A 105 11.13 -6.61 -0.74
CA GLY A 105 12.41 -7.24 -0.43
C GLY A 105 12.88 -8.24 -1.49
N ARG A 106 11.95 -8.78 -2.30
CA ARG A 106 12.28 -9.67 -3.44
C ARG A 106 12.51 -8.89 -4.74
N GLY A 107 11.85 -7.74 -4.92
CA GLY A 107 11.96 -6.90 -6.13
C GLY A 107 13.14 -5.91 -6.14
N GLY A 108 13.70 -5.55 -4.98
CA GLY A 108 14.81 -4.59 -4.86
C GLY A 108 16.11 -4.97 -5.59
N GLY A 109 16.26 -6.24 -5.99
CA GLY A 109 17.38 -6.69 -6.82
C GLY A 109 17.33 -6.20 -8.27
N ALA A 110 16.14 -5.89 -8.81
CA ALA A 110 15.97 -5.48 -10.20
C ALA A 110 16.30 -3.98 -10.39
N ALA A 111 15.77 -3.10 -9.53
CA ALA A 111 16.00 -1.65 -9.61
C ALA A 111 17.47 -1.25 -9.37
N ARG A 112 18.23 -2.06 -8.62
CA ARG A 112 19.67 -1.84 -8.39
C ARG A 112 20.52 -2.16 -9.64
N ARG A 113 20.08 -3.08 -10.50
CA ARG A 113 20.82 -3.45 -11.73
C ARG A 113 20.71 -2.40 -12.83
N GLU A 114 19.63 -1.62 -12.84
CA GLU A 114 19.39 -0.61 -13.88
C GLU A 114 20.22 0.67 -13.64
N ARG A 115 20.43 1.04 -12.37
CA ARG A 115 21.35 2.14 -11.99
C ARG A 115 22.83 1.83 -12.31
N ASP A 116 23.23 0.55 -12.22
CA ASP A 116 24.60 0.12 -12.55
C ASP A 116 24.83 -0.07 -14.06
N GLY A 117 23.77 -0.26 -14.86
CA GLY A 117 23.84 -0.49 -16.31
C GLY A 117 23.91 0.79 -17.16
N GLY A 118 23.36 1.90 -16.67
CA GLY A 118 23.29 3.17 -17.40
C GLY A 118 24.57 4.01 -17.39
N GLY A 119 25.48 3.78 -16.43
CA GLY A 119 26.70 4.58 -16.26
C GLY A 119 27.90 4.18 -17.13
N ARG A 120 27.88 3.02 -17.79
CA ARG A 120 29.07 2.47 -18.51
C ARG A 120 29.06 2.62 -20.03
N ARG A 121 28.01 3.22 -20.63
CA ARG A 121 27.92 3.38 -22.10
C ARG A 121 28.16 4.79 -22.62
N VAL A 122 28.39 5.78 -21.75
CA VAL A 122 28.52 7.21 -22.12
C VAL A 122 29.98 7.68 -22.13
N SER A 123 30.95 6.81 -21.84
CA SER A 123 32.37 7.17 -21.79
C SER A 123 33.23 6.35 -22.74
N ASP A 124 32.88 6.33 -24.03
CA ASP A 124 33.87 6.02 -25.07
C ASP A 124 33.94 7.14 -26.11
N PRO A 125 34.72 8.21 -25.86
CA PRO A 125 35.04 9.22 -26.85
C PRO A 125 36.13 8.79 -27.85
N ALA A 126 36.53 7.52 -27.93
CA ALA A 126 37.74 7.10 -28.67
C ALA A 126 37.51 6.45 -30.05
N SER A 127 36.48 6.83 -30.79
CA SER A 127 36.34 6.45 -32.21
C SER A 127 36.01 7.63 -33.12
N ALA A 128 36.86 8.66 -33.11
CA ALA A 128 36.88 9.66 -34.18
C ALA A 128 37.73 9.14 -35.36
N PRO A 129 37.22 9.08 -36.59
CA PRO A 129 37.97 8.58 -37.73
C PRO A 129 39.04 9.61 -38.13
N ALA A 130 40.29 9.16 -38.21
CA ALA A 130 41.38 9.94 -38.76
C ALA A 130 41.14 10.15 -40.27
N ARG A 131 40.71 11.37 -40.63
CA ARG A 131 40.74 11.86 -42.01
C ARG A 131 42.19 11.86 -42.51
N ARG A 132 42.45 11.17 -43.62
CA ARG A 132 43.46 11.55 -44.61
C ARG A 132 43.02 11.09 -46.00
#